data_AF-A0A401P0G7-F1
#
_entry.id   AF-A0A401P0G7-F1
#
_cell.length_a   1.000
_cell.length_b   1.000
_cell.length_c   1.000
_cell.angle_alpha   90.00
_cell.angle_beta   90.00
_cell.angle_gamma   90.00
#
_symmetry.space_group_name_H-M   'P 1'
#
loop_
_entity.id
_entity.type
_entity.pdbx_description
1 polymer ?
#
loop_
_entity_poly.entity_id
_entity_poly.type
_entity_poly.pdbx_seq_one_letter_code
_entity_poly.pdbx_strand_id
1 'polypeptide(L)'
;MNPACSTFICLYLHVLLLCFGTEALMEEDTDFRPHVENHTRLRDDTSRKYVRLYQLYSRTSGKHLQVLGRRISAKGEDGNKYAQLLVETDTFGSQVRIKGKETDHYLCMNKRGKLVGKVPALQHLVSAL
;
A
#
# COMPACT_ATOMS: atom_id res chain seq x y z
N MET A 1 42.10 40.85 39.23
CA MET A 1 41.48 40.29 38.01
C MET A 1 40.15 40.99 37.81
N ASN A 2 40.02 41.78 36.73
CA ASN A 2 38.89 42.69 36.54
C ASN A 2 37.58 41.90 36.30
N PRO A 3 36.48 42.21 37.04
CA PRO A 3 35.23 41.45 36.96
C PRO A 3 34.60 41.51 35.56
N ALA A 4 34.91 42.53 34.77
CA ALA A 4 34.48 42.65 33.38
C ALA A 4 35.03 41.53 32.47
N CYS A 5 36.25 41.03 32.71
CA CYS A 5 36.84 39.99 31.86
C CYS A 5 36.12 38.63 32.02
N SER A 6 35.66 38.34 33.25
CA SER A 6 34.94 37.11 33.56
C SER A 6 33.53 37.08 32.95
N THR A 7 32.84 38.23 32.89
CA THR A 7 31.50 38.33 32.31
C THR A 7 31.51 38.16 30.79
N PHE A 8 32.52 38.68 30.09
CA PHE A 8 32.67 38.49 28.64
C PHE A 8 32.90 37.03 28.25
N ILE A 9 33.74 36.31 29.00
CA ILE A 9 33.98 34.88 28.76
C ILE A 9 32.71 34.07 29.03
N CYS A 10 31.98 34.41 30.10
CA CYS A 10 30.75 33.73 30.45
C CYS A 10 29.65 33.93 29.40
N LEU A 11 29.47 35.16 28.89
CA LEU A 11 28.56 35.48 27.79
C LEU A 11 28.93 34.73 26.51
N TYR A 12 30.22 34.68 26.17
CA TYR A 12 30.70 33.95 25.00
C TYR A 12 30.39 32.46 25.09
N LEU A 13 30.62 31.84 26.25
CA LEU A 13 30.30 30.42 26.48
C LEU A 13 28.79 30.15 26.44
N HIS A 14 27.95 31.05 26.94
CA HIS A 14 26.49 30.92 26.85
C HIS A 14 26.00 31.03 25.41
N VAL A 15 26.54 31.98 24.63
CA VAL A 15 26.24 32.10 23.20
C VAL A 15 26.67 30.83 22.46
N LEU A 16 27.86 30.30 22.75
CA LEU A 16 28.34 29.06 22.13
C LEU A 16 27.47 27.85 22.47
N LEU A 17 27.02 27.72 23.73
CA LEU A 17 26.09 26.66 24.16
C LEU A 17 24.71 26.80 23.49
N LEU A 18 24.21 28.03 23.33
CA LEU A 18 22.96 28.31 22.64
C LEU A 18 23.08 27.96 21.14
N CYS A 19 24.18 28.30 20.49
CA CYS A 19 24.44 27.94 19.09
C CYS A 19 24.54 26.42 18.89
N PHE A 20 25.22 25.70 19.80
CA PHE A 20 25.31 24.23 19.75
C PHE A 20 23.96 23.56 20.04
N GLY A 21 23.15 24.12 20.95
CA GLY A 21 21.81 23.63 21.25
C GLY A 21 20.83 23.79 20.08
N THR A 22 21.01 24.82 19.24
CA THR A 22 20.15 25.04 18.07
C THR A 22 20.42 24.08 16.92
N GLU A 23 21.66 23.63 16.71
CA GLU A 23 21.96 22.64 15.65
C GLU A 23 21.47 21.22 16.00
N ALA A 24 21.28 20.92 17.29
CA ALA A 24 20.80 19.61 17.75
C ALA A 24 19.27 19.42 17.63
N LEU A 25 18.52 20.44 17.20
CA LEU A 25 17.06 20.43 17.07
C LEU A 25 16.56 20.49 15.63
N MET A 26 17.44 20.35 14.64
CA MET A 26 17.01 20.12 13.26
C MET A 26 16.48 18.68 13.13
N GLU A 27 15.20 18.52 13.47
CA GLU A 27 14.39 17.42 12.98
C GLU A 27 14.32 17.58 11.45
N GLU A 28 15.11 16.80 10.72
CA GLU A 28 14.99 16.65 9.27
C GLU A 28 13.61 16.02 9.00
N ASP A 29 12.58 16.87 8.90
CA ASP A 29 11.22 16.48 8.52
C ASP A 29 11.26 15.98 7.07
N THR A 30 11.52 14.68 6.94
CA THR A 30 11.68 14.02 5.64
C THR A 30 10.31 13.83 5.02
N ASP A 31 9.98 14.70 4.08
CA ASP A 31 8.73 14.62 3.34
C ASP A 31 8.76 13.45 2.34
N PHE A 32 8.00 12.39 2.64
CA PHE A 32 7.85 11.23 1.76
C PHE A 32 6.81 11.43 0.65
N ARG A 33 6.04 12.53 0.63
CA ARG A 33 5.00 12.76 -0.39
C ARG A 33 5.54 12.65 -1.82
N PRO A 34 6.69 13.26 -2.18
CA PRO A 34 7.22 13.14 -3.54
C PRO A 34 7.58 11.70 -3.91
N HIS A 35 8.08 10.92 -2.95
CA HIS A 35 8.38 9.51 -3.16
C HIS A 35 7.11 8.71 -3.41
N VAL A 36 6.08 8.88 -2.57
CA VAL A 36 4.79 8.19 -2.70
C VAL A 36 4.12 8.52 -4.03
N GLU A 37 4.06 9.80 -4.42
CA GLU A 37 3.45 10.24 -5.67
C GLU A 37 4.14 9.63 -6.90
N ASN A 38 5.47 9.61 -6.91
CA ASN A 38 6.25 9.01 -7.99
C ASN A 38 6.02 7.50 -8.11
N HIS A 39 5.94 6.79 -6.98
CA HIS A 39 5.77 5.34 -6.96
C HIS A 39 4.32 4.88 -7.12
N THR A 40 3.32 5.75 -6.93
CA THR A 40 1.88 5.41 -7.06
C THR A 40 1.48 5.10 -8.50
N ARG A 41 2.17 5.66 -9.50
CA ARG A 41 1.78 5.52 -10.93
C ARG A 41 2.17 4.19 -11.55
N LEU A 42 3.18 3.53 -10.98
CA LEU A 42 3.73 2.29 -11.49
C LEU A 42 3.51 1.17 -10.49
N ARG A 43 3.58 -0.06 -10.98
CA ARG A 43 3.61 -1.24 -10.12
C ARG A 43 4.94 -1.24 -9.36
N ASP A 44 4.87 -1.43 -8.05
CA ASP A 44 6.08 -1.56 -7.23
C ASP A 44 6.60 -2.99 -7.30
N ASP A 45 7.59 -3.28 -8.12
CA ASP A 45 8.15 -4.63 -8.23
C ASP A 45 9.32 -4.88 -7.25
N THR A 46 9.67 -3.90 -6.42
CA THR A 46 10.82 -3.95 -5.51
C THR A 46 10.44 -4.35 -4.08
N SER A 47 9.27 -3.92 -3.61
CA SER A 47 8.82 -4.20 -2.25
C SER A 47 8.09 -5.54 -2.15
N ARG A 48 8.18 -6.16 -0.97
CA ARG A 48 7.34 -7.32 -0.64
C ARG A 48 5.86 -6.93 -0.72
N LYS A 49 5.07 -7.72 -1.45
CA LYS A 49 3.62 -7.53 -1.52
C LYS A 49 2.94 -7.99 -0.24
N TYR A 50 2.07 -7.14 0.27
CA TYR A 50 1.26 -7.46 1.43
C TYR A 50 -0.06 -8.06 0.95
N VAL A 51 -0.43 -9.21 1.52
CA VAL A 51 -1.56 -10.02 1.07
C VAL A 51 -2.54 -10.22 2.22
N ARG A 52 -3.82 -9.93 1.98
CA ARG A 52 -4.92 -10.19 2.93
C ARG A 52 -5.88 -11.22 2.35
N LEU A 53 -6.44 -12.05 3.22
CA LEU A 53 -7.50 -12.99 2.88
C LEU A 53 -8.82 -12.56 3.53
N TYR A 54 -9.83 -12.23 2.73
CA TYR A 54 -11.15 -11.87 3.24
C TYR A 54 -12.25 -12.08 2.19
N GLN A 55 -13.50 -11.79 2.55
CA GLN A 55 -14.66 -11.82 1.66
C GLN A 55 -15.15 -10.38 1.40
N LEU A 56 -15.66 -10.12 0.19
CA LEU A 56 -16.29 -8.84 -0.14
C LEU A 56 -17.81 -8.97 -0.06
N TYR A 57 -18.41 -8.33 0.95
CA TYR A 57 -19.85 -8.28 1.13
C TYR A 57 -20.48 -7.21 0.22
N SER A 58 -21.52 -7.59 -0.54
CA SER A 58 -22.34 -6.65 -1.29
C SER A 58 -23.56 -6.24 -0.48
N ARG A 59 -23.67 -4.94 -0.17
CA ARG A 59 -24.83 -4.38 0.54
C ARG A 59 -26.14 -4.56 -0.24
N THR A 60 -26.11 -4.51 -1.57
CA THR A 60 -27.31 -4.61 -2.40
C THR A 60 -27.85 -6.03 -2.48
N SER A 61 -26.98 -7.03 -2.60
CA SER A 61 -27.43 -8.43 -2.68
C SER A 61 -27.53 -9.11 -1.32
N GLY A 62 -26.93 -8.53 -0.26
CA GLY A 62 -26.85 -9.16 1.05
C GLY A 62 -25.95 -10.41 1.07
N LYS A 63 -25.07 -10.57 0.08
CA LYS A 63 -24.27 -11.78 -0.17
C LYS A 63 -22.83 -11.40 -0.53
N HIS A 64 -21.95 -12.40 -0.61
CA HIS A 64 -20.54 -12.22 -0.89
C HIS A 64 -20.20 -12.33 -2.38
N LEU A 65 -19.21 -11.55 -2.81
CA LEU A 65 -18.62 -11.61 -4.14
C LEU A 65 -17.90 -12.96 -4.33
N GLN A 66 -18.16 -13.61 -5.45
CA GLN A 66 -17.61 -14.90 -5.85
C GLN A 66 -16.87 -14.78 -7.17
N VAL A 67 -15.72 -15.43 -7.25
CA VAL A 67 -14.94 -15.60 -8.47
C VAL A 67 -15.09 -17.05 -8.94
N LEU A 68 -15.90 -17.25 -9.98
CA LEU A 68 -16.28 -18.55 -10.54
C LEU A 68 -15.57 -18.74 -11.90
N GLY A 69 -14.24 -18.73 -11.89
CA GLY A 69 -13.43 -18.68 -13.11
C GLY A 69 -13.60 -17.35 -13.83
N ARG A 70 -14.03 -17.36 -15.10
CA ARG A 70 -14.27 -16.12 -15.88
C ARG A 70 -15.49 -15.31 -15.42
N ARG A 71 -16.42 -15.93 -14.68
CA ARG A 71 -17.67 -15.30 -14.24
C ARG A 71 -17.53 -14.78 -12.82
N ILE A 72 -18.02 -13.57 -12.59
CA ILE A 72 -18.10 -12.93 -11.27
C ILE A 72 -19.57 -12.86 -10.85
N SER A 73 -19.86 -13.15 -9.57
CA SER A 73 -21.20 -13.15 -9.00
C SER A 73 -21.17 -12.52 -7.60
N ALA A 74 -22.28 -12.01 -7.09
CA ALA A 74 -22.41 -11.52 -5.71
C ALA A 74 -23.55 -12.25 -5.00
N LYS A 75 -23.51 -13.58 -5.04
CA LYS A 75 -24.55 -14.48 -4.50
C LYS A 75 -23.97 -15.52 -3.54
N GLY A 76 -22.73 -15.34 -3.09
CA GLY A 76 -22.07 -16.27 -2.19
C GLY A 76 -22.62 -16.17 -0.77
N GLU A 77 -22.85 -17.31 -0.16
CA GLU A 77 -23.04 -17.39 1.29
C GLU A 77 -21.74 -17.05 2.03
N ASP A 78 -21.87 -16.65 3.29
CA ASP A 78 -20.72 -16.53 4.18
C ASP A 78 -19.97 -17.87 4.27
N GLY A 79 -18.64 -17.81 4.36
CA GLY A 79 -17.77 -19.00 4.33
C GLY A 79 -17.65 -19.73 2.98
N ASN A 80 -18.36 -19.33 1.91
CA ASN A 80 -18.26 -19.99 0.61
C ASN A 80 -16.82 -19.95 0.05
N LYS A 81 -16.29 -21.09 -0.37
CA LYS A 81 -14.91 -21.19 -0.88
C LYS A 81 -14.61 -20.28 -2.08
N TYR A 82 -15.58 -20.08 -2.97
CA TYR A 82 -15.44 -19.19 -4.13
C TYR A 82 -15.57 -17.71 -3.77
N ALA A 83 -15.99 -17.39 -2.54
CA ALA A 83 -16.07 -16.03 -2.02
C ALA A 83 -14.82 -15.59 -1.24
N GLN A 84 -13.86 -16.50 -1.03
CA GLN A 84 -12.58 -16.17 -0.41
C GLN A 84 -11.66 -15.48 -1.43
N LEU A 85 -11.20 -14.26 -1.08
CA LEU A 85 -10.41 -13.41 -1.97
C LEU A 85 -9.03 -13.13 -1.35
N LEU A 86 -8.00 -13.39 -2.14
CA LEU A 86 -6.63 -12.93 -1.89
C LEU A 86 -6.50 -11.52 -2.45
N VAL A 87 -6.22 -10.55 -1.59
CA VAL A 87 -6.06 -9.15 -1.97
C VAL A 87 -4.63 -8.71 -1.71
N GLU A 88 -3.91 -8.50 -2.81
CA GLU A 88 -2.49 -8.17 -2.84
C GLU A 88 -2.32 -6.67 -3.12
N THR A 89 -1.43 -6.01 -2.41
CA THR A 89 -1.09 -4.60 -2.69
C THR A 89 -0.33 -4.49 -4.01
N ASP A 90 -0.75 -3.59 -4.91
CA ASP A 90 -0.04 -3.34 -6.17
C ASP A 90 0.97 -2.20 -6.01
N THR A 91 0.56 -1.10 -5.39
CA THR A 91 1.40 0.06 -5.07
C THR A 91 0.70 0.89 -3.98
N PHE A 92 1.21 2.09 -3.69
CA PHE A 92 0.62 3.05 -2.79
C PHE A 92 -0.78 3.53 -3.25
N GLY A 93 -1.47 4.26 -2.37
CA GLY A 93 -2.81 4.79 -2.67
C GLY A 93 -3.90 3.72 -2.66
N SER A 94 -3.73 2.66 -1.87
CA SER A 94 -4.70 1.55 -1.74
C SER A 94 -5.00 0.83 -3.06
N GLN A 95 -4.04 0.82 -3.98
CA GLN A 95 -4.13 0.06 -5.23
C GLN A 95 -3.88 -1.42 -4.94
N VAL A 96 -4.81 -2.27 -5.36
CA VAL A 96 -4.79 -3.70 -5.04
C VAL A 96 -5.17 -4.57 -6.23
N ARG A 97 -4.68 -5.81 -6.21
CA ARG A 97 -5.13 -6.89 -7.08
C ARG A 97 -5.96 -7.87 -6.27
N ILE A 98 -7.16 -8.17 -6.75
CA ILE A 98 -8.09 -9.08 -6.07
C ILE A 98 -8.13 -10.39 -6.87
N LYS A 99 -7.82 -11.50 -6.22
CA LYS A 99 -7.75 -12.83 -6.80
C LYS A 99 -8.66 -13.79 -6.04
N GLY A 100 -9.44 -14.59 -6.75
CA GLY A 100 -10.22 -15.67 -6.14
C GLY A 100 -9.28 -16.75 -5.60
N LYS A 101 -9.34 -17.03 -4.29
CA LYS A 101 -8.46 -18.02 -3.65
C LYS A 101 -8.64 -19.42 -4.25
N GLU A 102 -9.88 -19.80 -4.53
CA GLU A 102 -10.22 -21.14 -5.04
C GLU A 102 -9.91 -21.31 -6.53
N THR A 103 -10.01 -20.25 -7.34
CA THR A 103 -9.97 -20.35 -8.81
C THR A 103 -8.72 -19.78 -9.45
N ASP A 104 -7.88 -19.08 -8.68
CA ASP A 104 -6.73 -18.33 -9.17
C ASP A 104 -7.02 -17.23 -10.21
N HIS A 105 -8.29 -16.88 -10.43
CA HIS A 105 -8.67 -15.82 -11.35
C HIS A 105 -8.63 -14.47 -10.65
N TYR A 106 -8.00 -13.49 -11.29
CA TYR A 106 -8.07 -12.08 -10.90
C TYR A 106 -9.40 -11.47 -11.31
N LEU A 107 -10.01 -10.72 -10.40
CA LEU A 107 -11.13 -9.84 -10.67
C LEU A 107 -10.65 -8.67 -11.55
N CYS A 108 -11.17 -8.58 -12.77
CA CYS A 108 -10.84 -7.53 -13.71
C CYS A 108 -12.12 -6.86 -14.23
N MET A 109 -11.99 -5.65 -14.74
CA MET A 109 -13.03 -4.97 -15.50
C MET A 109 -12.62 -4.93 -16.98
N ASN A 110 -13.51 -5.31 -17.88
CA ASN A 110 -13.26 -5.18 -19.31
C ASN A 110 -13.59 -3.76 -19.81
N LYS A 111 -13.25 -3.46 -21.08
CA LYS A 111 -13.52 -2.16 -21.71
C LYS A 111 -15.01 -1.76 -21.75
N ARG A 112 -15.92 -2.72 -21.55
CA ARG A 112 -17.38 -2.50 -21.48
C ARG A 112 -17.87 -2.26 -20.06
N GLY A 113 -16.98 -2.15 -19.07
CA GLY A 113 -17.33 -2.02 -17.65
C GLY A 113 -17.80 -3.32 -16.97
N LYS A 114 -17.76 -4.46 -17.66
CA LYS A 114 -18.18 -5.75 -17.09
C LYS A 114 -17.06 -6.37 -16.28
N LEU A 115 -17.40 -6.81 -15.06
CA LEU A 115 -16.53 -7.61 -14.21
C LEU A 115 -16.33 -9.02 -14.81
N VAL A 116 -15.08 -9.44 -14.93
CA VAL A 116 -14.65 -10.73 -15.48
C VAL A 116 -13.48 -11.28 -14.69
N GLY A 117 -13.41 -12.60 -14.55
CA GLY A 117 -12.22 -13.27 -14.03
C GLY A 117 -11.20 -13.52 -15.13
N LYS A 118 -9.91 -13.29 -14.85
CA LYS A 118 -8.80 -13.61 -15.76
C LYS A 118 -7.68 -14.32 -15.02
N VAL A 119 -7.09 -15.33 -15.66
CA VAL A 119 -5.85 -15.94 -15.16
C VAL A 119 -4.65 -15.01 -15.45
N PRO A 120 -3.58 -15.07 -14.64
CA PRO A 120 -2.35 -14.36 -14.95
C PRO A 120 -1.77 -14.82 -16.30
N ALA A 121 -1.17 -13.89 -17.04
CA ALA A 121 -0.68 -14.13 -18.40
C ALA A 121 0.32 -15.31 -18.50
N LEU A 122 1.10 -15.54 -17.45
CA LEU A 122 2.03 -16.67 -17.35
C LEU A 122 1.32 -18.04 -17.36
N GLN A 123 0.12 -18.13 -16.78
CA GLN A 123 -0.63 -19.38 -16.73
C GLN A 123 -1.25 -19.75 -18.08
N HIS A 124 -1.55 -18.76 -18.93
CA HIS A 124 -1.96 -19.00 -20.31
C HIS A 124 -0.85 -19.66 -21.14
N LEU A 125 0.41 -19.30 -20.89
CA LEU A 125 1.55 -19.89 -21.61
C LEU A 125 1.88 -21.29 -21.12
N VAL A 126 1.78 -21.55 -19.81
CA VAL A 126 2.04 -22.88 -19.22
C VAL A 126 0.97 -23.91 -19.58
N SER A 127 -0.28 -23.49 -19.83
CA SER A 127 -1.38 -24.39 -20.26
C SER A 127 -1.45 -24.61 -21.77
N ALA A 128 -0.61 -23.92 -22.54
CA ALA A 128 -0.47 -24.10 -23.98
C ALA A 128 0.78 -24.92 -24.37
N LEU A 129 1.55 -25.37 -23.38
CA LEU A 129 2.67 -26.30 -23.49
C LEU A 129 2.25 -27.66 -22.92
#